data_AF-A0AAE9EFB3-F1
#
_entry.id   AF-A0AAE9EFB3-F1
#
_cell.length_a   1.000
_cell.length_b   1.000
_cell.length_c   1.000
_cell.angle_alpha   90.00
_cell.angle_beta   90.00
_cell.angle_gamma   90.00
#
_symmetry.space_group_name_H-M   'P 1'
#
loop_
_entity.id
_entity.type
_entity.pdbx_description
1 polymer ?
#
loop_
_entity_poly.entity_id
_entity_poly.type
_entity_poly.pdbx_seq_one_letter_code
_entity_poly.pdbx_strand_id
1 'polypeptide(L)'
;MEMARTLNANLILEAQEVVGLEELRDVLGFAPLGPWTKYREPSEEEIEAASTIEEYYTLREPRTNIRSLDSQLFYEKSFPPVMAFLDKRIPSIRTTYRLKFAEIRSSPDAKGPIDIKIVDKMIDEYITISLRIRDIISLWELCKLLGKTVSRFS
;
A
#
# COMPACT_ATOMS: atom_id res chain seq x y z
N MET A 1 25.02 13.99 1.92
CA MET A 1 24.75 12.68 2.56
C MET A 1 23.32 12.56 3.09
N GLU A 2 22.69 13.68 3.48
CA GLU A 2 21.32 13.73 4.03
C GLU A 2 20.21 13.43 2.99
N MET A 3 20.31 13.98 1.78
CA MET A 3 19.33 13.77 0.70
C MET A 3 19.15 12.29 0.30
N ALA A 4 20.23 11.52 0.21
CA ALA A 4 20.18 10.10 -0.12
C ALA A 4 19.48 9.27 0.97
N ARG A 5 19.65 9.66 2.24
CA ARG A 5 18.98 9.01 3.38
C ARG A 5 17.48 9.27 3.34
N THR A 6 17.07 10.51 3.13
CA THR A 6 15.66 10.90 3.01
C THR A 6 14.98 10.20 1.83
N LEU A 7 15.66 10.14 0.68
CA LEU A 7 15.16 9.43 -0.50
C LEU A 7 14.96 7.94 -0.22
N ASN A 8 15.94 7.28 0.41
CA ASN A 8 15.83 5.86 0.76
C ASN A 8 14.73 5.58 1.79
N ALA A 9 14.56 6.45 2.79
CA ALA A 9 13.49 6.32 3.78
C ALA A 9 12.11 6.44 3.10
N ASN A 10 11.92 7.46 2.26
CA ASN A 10 10.69 7.60 1.48
C ASN A 10 10.46 6.37 0.59
N LEU A 11 11.48 5.91 -0.13
CA LEU A 11 11.37 4.76 -1.01
C LEU A 11 10.93 3.48 -0.28
N ILE A 12 11.41 3.26 0.95
CA ILE A 12 10.96 2.15 1.81
C ILE A 12 9.48 2.32 2.21
N LEU A 13 9.08 3.53 2.61
CA LEU A 13 7.70 3.84 3.02
C LEU A 13 6.72 3.71 1.85
N GLU A 14 7.13 4.09 0.64
CA GLU A 14 6.31 3.94 -0.56
C GLU A 14 6.30 2.50 -1.05
N ALA A 15 7.42 1.76 -0.95
CA ALA A 15 7.48 0.37 -1.39
C ALA A 15 6.58 -0.55 -0.56
N GLN A 16 6.46 -0.34 0.76
CA GLN A 16 5.54 -1.15 1.57
C GLN A 16 4.07 -0.88 1.22
N GLU A 17 3.73 0.36 0.82
CA GLU A 17 2.39 0.70 0.32
C GLU A 17 2.12 -0.01 -1.01
N VAL A 18 3.08 -0.05 -1.93
CA VAL A 18 2.95 -0.80 -3.20
C VAL A 18 2.74 -2.29 -2.94
N VAL A 19 3.46 -2.89 -1.97
CA VAL A 19 3.22 -4.28 -1.55
C VAL A 19 1.78 -4.47 -1.06
N GLY A 20 1.26 -3.56 -0.24
CA GLY A 20 -0.11 -3.64 0.24
C GLY A 20 -1.14 -3.53 -0.89
N LEU A 21 -0.90 -2.67 -1.88
CA LEU A 21 -1.74 -2.54 -3.07
C LEU A 21 -1.70 -3.80 -3.95
N GLU A 22 -0.54 -4.42 -4.12
CA GLU A 22 -0.43 -5.71 -4.85
C GLU A 22 -1.29 -6.79 -4.18
N GLU A 23 -1.16 -6.96 -2.87
CA GLU A 23 -1.94 -7.98 -2.13
C GLU A 23 -3.44 -7.65 -2.11
N LEU A 24 -3.81 -6.36 -2.11
CA LEU A 24 -5.20 -5.92 -2.18
C LEU A 24 -5.83 -6.19 -3.55
N ARG A 25 -5.11 -5.96 -4.64
CA ARG A 25 -5.61 -6.28 -5.99
C ARG A 25 -5.71 -7.79 -6.20
N ASP A 26 -4.71 -8.54 -5.73
CA ASP A 26 -4.68 -10.01 -5.82
C ASP A 26 -5.87 -10.66 -5.11
N VAL A 27 -6.13 -10.27 -3.86
CA VAL A 27 -7.21 -10.86 -3.05
C VAL A 27 -8.62 -10.50 -3.56
N LEU A 28 -8.73 -9.40 -4.32
CA LEU A 28 -9.94 -8.98 -5.02
C LEU A 28 -10.04 -9.59 -6.43
N GLY A 29 -9.02 -10.30 -6.90
CA GLY A 29 -8.98 -10.86 -8.25
C GLY A 29 -8.96 -9.79 -9.36
N PHE A 30 -8.49 -8.59 -9.04
CA PHE A 30 -8.35 -7.49 -10.00
C PHE A 30 -7.03 -7.63 -10.77
N ALA A 31 -6.95 -7.00 -11.95
CA ALA A 31 -5.71 -6.94 -12.71
C ALA A 31 -4.59 -6.37 -11.84
N PRO A 32 -3.32 -6.77 -12.00
CA PRO A 32 -2.22 -6.21 -11.22
C PRO A 32 -2.06 -4.70 -11.44
N LEU A 33 -1.26 -4.05 -10.58
CA LEU A 33 -0.93 -2.64 -10.76
C LEU A 33 -0.31 -2.41 -12.16
N GLY A 34 -1.00 -1.60 -12.98
CA GLY A 34 -0.48 -1.14 -14.26
C GLY A 34 0.63 -0.09 -14.10
N PRO A 35 1.19 0.40 -15.22
CA PRO A 35 2.15 1.50 -15.19
C PRO A 35 1.58 2.70 -14.41
N TRP A 36 2.45 3.38 -13.66
CA TRP A 36 2.02 4.54 -12.89
C TRP A 36 1.62 5.68 -13.82
N THR A 37 0.52 6.33 -13.50
CA THR A 37 -0.02 7.47 -14.25
C THR A 37 0.26 8.77 -13.51
N LYS A 38 -0.13 9.90 -14.13
CA LYS A 38 -0.26 11.17 -13.42
C LYS A 38 -1.26 11.04 -12.28
N TYR A 39 -1.02 11.75 -11.18
CA TYR A 39 -1.95 11.77 -10.06
C TYR A 39 -3.14 12.65 -10.42
N ARG A 40 -4.34 12.12 -10.17
CA ARG A 40 -5.57 12.91 -10.16
C ARG A 40 -6.51 12.31 -9.12
N GLU A 41 -7.27 13.17 -8.47
CA GLU A 41 -8.39 12.73 -7.66
C GLU A 41 -9.62 12.60 -8.58
N PRO A 42 -10.32 11.46 -8.57
CA PRO A 42 -11.56 11.32 -9.33
C PRO A 42 -12.66 12.19 -8.73
N SER A 43 -13.59 12.66 -9.56
CA SER A 43 -14.80 13.33 -9.04
C SER A 43 -15.82 12.31 -8.50
N GLU A 44 -16.78 12.77 -7.69
CA GLU A 44 -17.87 11.92 -7.20
C GLU A 44 -18.68 11.34 -8.37
N GLU A 45 -18.94 12.13 -9.42
CA GLU A 45 -19.66 11.68 -10.61
C GLU A 45 -18.89 10.59 -11.37
N GLU A 46 -17.56 10.66 -11.43
CA GLU A 46 -16.74 9.61 -12.04
C GLU A 46 -16.81 8.30 -11.25
N ILE A 47 -16.80 8.39 -9.92
CA ILE A 47 -16.94 7.22 -9.03
C ILE A 47 -18.32 6.58 -9.18
N GLU A 48 -19.39 7.40 -9.19
CA GLU A 48 -20.76 6.94 -9.36
C GLU A 48 -21.02 6.33 -10.75
N ALA A 49 -20.32 6.83 -11.78
CA ALA A 49 -20.42 6.34 -13.15
C ALA A 49 -19.64 5.04 -13.40
N ALA A 50 -18.90 4.51 -12.41
CA ALA A 50 -18.12 3.27 -12.56
C ALA A 50 -19.03 2.10 -12.98
N SER A 51 -18.69 1.47 -14.10
CA SER A 51 -19.49 0.39 -14.69
C SER A 51 -19.18 -0.99 -14.10
N THR A 52 -18.05 -1.11 -13.42
CA THR A 52 -17.61 -2.36 -12.78
C THR A 52 -17.02 -2.10 -11.39
N ILE A 53 -16.98 -3.13 -10.56
CA ILE A 53 -16.37 -3.02 -9.22
C ILE A 53 -14.86 -2.77 -9.28
N GLU A 54 -14.17 -3.28 -10.30
CA GLU A 54 -12.74 -3.03 -10.51
C GLU A 54 -12.47 -1.58 -10.97
N GLU A 55 -13.35 -1.02 -11.80
CA GLU A 55 -13.30 0.39 -12.19
C GLU A 55 -13.55 1.30 -10.98
N TYR A 56 -14.58 0.98 -10.18
CA TYR A 56 -14.85 1.67 -8.92
C TYR A 56 -13.63 1.64 -7.99
N TYR A 57 -13.03 0.45 -7.80
CA TYR A 57 -11.82 0.29 -7.02
C TYR A 57 -10.66 1.10 -7.60
N THR A 58 -10.46 1.08 -8.91
CA THR A 58 -9.34 1.79 -9.56
C THR A 58 -9.43 3.30 -9.38
N LEU A 59 -10.64 3.86 -9.38
CA LEU A 59 -10.88 5.27 -9.06
C LEU A 59 -10.56 5.55 -7.58
N ARG A 60 -10.98 4.67 -6.66
CA ARG A 60 -10.78 4.84 -5.22
C ARG A 60 -9.46 4.29 -4.67
N GLU A 61 -8.61 3.71 -5.51
CA GLU A 61 -7.40 3.04 -5.06
C GLU A 61 -6.53 4.04 -4.29
N PRO A 62 -6.08 3.71 -3.06
CA PRO A 62 -5.40 4.65 -2.16
C PRO A 62 -3.96 4.93 -2.62
N ARG A 63 -3.86 5.62 -3.76
CA ARG A 63 -2.62 6.19 -4.32
C ARG A 63 -2.42 7.60 -3.77
N THR A 64 -1.16 7.97 -3.61
CA THR A 64 -0.76 9.33 -3.25
C THR A 64 -0.10 9.99 -4.44
N ASN A 65 -0.04 11.33 -4.44
CA ASN A 65 0.72 12.08 -5.42
C ASN A 65 2.21 11.70 -5.44
N ILE A 66 2.76 11.19 -4.33
CA ILE A 66 4.14 10.70 -4.24
C ILE A 66 4.37 9.53 -5.19
N ARG A 67 3.39 8.65 -5.40
CA ARG A 67 3.46 7.51 -6.33
C ARG A 67 2.84 7.86 -7.68
N SER A 68 3.38 8.88 -8.32
CA SER A 68 2.89 9.34 -9.63
C SER A 68 4.02 9.85 -10.51
N LEU A 69 3.76 9.94 -11.81
CA LEU A 69 4.72 10.50 -12.77
C LEU A 69 5.04 11.98 -12.54
N ASP A 70 4.24 12.69 -11.75
CA ASP A 70 4.44 14.10 -11.42
C ASP A 70 5.36 14.30 -10.20
N SER A 71 5.71 13.21 -9.49
CA SER A 71 6.54 13.26 -8.28
C SER A 71 8.04 13.21 -8.60
N GLN A 72 8.78 14.19 -8.07
CA GLN A 72 10.25 14.20 -8.13
C GLN A 72 10.91 13.15 -7.22
N LEU A 73 10.13 12.53 -6.33
CA LEU A 73 10.58 11.47 -5.41
C LEU A 73 10.26 10.08 -5.95
N PHE A 74 9.63 9.99 -7.12
CA PHE A 74 9.14 8.75 -7.70
C PHE A 74 9.99 8.32 -8.89
N TYR A 75 10.56 7.12 -8.77
CA TYR A 75 11.15 6.43 -9.91
C TYR A 75 10.64 5.00 -9.92
N GLU A 76 9.69 4.72 -10.80
CA GLU A 76 8.99 3.42 -10.90
C GLU A 76 9.95 2.22 -10.90
N LYS A 77 11.06 2.32 -11.64
CA LYS A 77 12.05 1.23 -11.75
C LYS A 77 12.79 0.94 -10.44
N SER A 78 12.74 1.84 -9.46
CA SER A 78 13.30 1.60 -8.13
C SER A 78 12.45 0.67 -7.27
N PHE A 79 11.16 0.50 -7.55
CA PHE A 79 10.25 -0.25 -6.67
C PHE A 79 10.50 -1.76 -6.65
N PRO A 80 10.61 -2.46 -7.80
CA PRO A 80 10.85 -3.91 -7.78
C PRO A 80 12.04 -4.36 -6.91
N PRO A 81 13.26 -3.76 -7.01
CA PRO A 81 14.37 -4.17 -6.17
C PRO A 81 14.16 -3.83 -4.68
N VAL A 82 13.47 -2.75 -4.35
CA VAL A 82 13.21 -2.35 -2.96
C VAL A 82 12.15 -3.24 -2.32
N MET A 83 11.10 -3.59 -3.06
CA MET A 83 10.09 -4.55 -2.62
C MET A 83 10.73 -5.92 -2.38
N ALA A 84 11.58 -6.40 -3.29
CA ALA A 84 12.33 -7.65 -3.08
C ALA A 84 13.25 -7.57 -1.84
N PHE A 85 13.82 -6.41 -1.56
CA PHE A 85 14.58 -6.17 -0.33
C PHE A 85 13.68 -6.25 0.92
N LEU A 86 12.50 -5.62 0.90
CA LEU A 86 11.53 -5.68 2.00
C LEU A 86 11.04 -7.11 2.23
N ASP A 87 10.66 -7.84 1.19
CA ASP A 87 10.22 -9.23 1.28
C ASP A 87 11.31 -10.13 1.90
N LYS A 88 12.59 -9.85 1.59
CA LYS A 88 13.71 -10.58 2.18
C LYS A 88 13.99 -10.22 3.63
N ARG A 89 13.89 -8.94 4.00
CA ARG A 89 14.35 -8.44 5.31
C ARG A 89 13.25 -8.36 6.36
N ILE A 90 12.03 -8.05 5.93
CA ILE A 90 10.85 -7.82 6.75
C ILE A 90 9.64 -8.47 6.05
N PRO A 91 9.65 -9.81 5.85
CA PRO A 91 8.55 -10.52 5.18
C PRO A 91 7.19 -10.31 5.87
N SER A 92 7.19 -9.94 7.15
CA SER A 92 5.97 -9.68 7.91
C SER A 92 5.12 -8.55 7.32
N ILE A 93 5.70 -7.60 6.57
CA ILE A 93 4.93 -6.54 5.88
C ILE A 93 3.92 -7.16 4.91
N ARG A 94 4.40 -7.93 3.94
CA ARG A 94 3.54 -8.61 2.95
C ARG A 94 2.58 -9.58 3.63
N THR A 95 3.07 -10.35 4.61
CA THR A 95 2.22 -11.27 5.38
C THR A 95 1.09 -10.56 6.12
N THR A 96 1.32 -9.35 6.65
CA THR A 96 0.30 -8.59 7.38
C THR A 96 -0.86 -8.20 6.47
N TYR A 97 -0.54 -7.65 5.29
CA TYR A 97 -1.55 -7.33 4.28
C TYR A 97 -2.32 -8.57 3.83
N ARG A 98 -1.58 -9.61 3.40
CA ARG A 98 -2.17 -10.85 2.89
C ARG A 98 -3.14 -11.49 3.89
N LEU A 99 -2.71 -11.64 5.14
CA LEU A 99 -3.52 -12.28 6.17
C LEU A 99 -4.77 -11.45 6.48
N LYS A 100 -4.64 -10.13 6.59
CA LYS A 100 -5.79 -9.26 6.88
C LYS A 100 -6.81 -9.30 5.75
N PHE A 101 -6.39 -9.22 4.49
CA PHE A 101 -7.34 -9.27 3.38
C PHE A 101 -7.98 -10.66 3.21
N ALA A 102 -7.20 -11.73 3.40
CA ALA A 102 -7.74 -13.09 3.39
C ALA A 102 -8.77 -13.31 4.52
N GLU A 103 -8.54 -12.76 5.71
CA GLU A 103 -9.49 -12.77 6.83
C GLU A 103 -10.81 -12.08 6.44
N ILE A 104 -10.73 -10.89 5.81
CA ILE A 104 -11.93 -10.17 5.33
C ILE A 104 -12.68 -11.00 4.28
N ARG A 105 -11.99 -11.60 3.29
CA ARG A 105 -12.63 -12.48 2.29
C ARG A 105 -13.24 -13.74 2.87
N SER A 106 -12.71 -14.23 3.98
CA SER A 106 -13.20 -15.44 4.64
C SER A 106 -14.41 -15.19 5.55
N SER A 107 -14.77 -13.92 5.79
CA SER A 107 -15.89 -13.57 6.67
C SER A 107 -17.23 -14.00 6.05
N PRO A 108 -18.25 -14.36 6.86
CA PRO A 108 -19.58 -14.66 6.37
C PRO A 108 -20.18 -13.55 5.49
N ASP A 109 -19.92 -12.29 5.84
CA ASP A 109 -20.42 -11.11 5.14
C ASP A 109 -19.78 -10.92 3.76
N ALA A 110 -18.63 -11.56 3.50
CA ALA A 110 -17.91 -11.50 2.23
C ALA A 110 -18.09 -12.75 1.35
N LYS A 111 -18.94 -13.71 1.78
CA LYS A 111 -19.29 -14.92 1.01
C LYS A 111 -20.22 -14.57 -0.15
N GLY A 112 -19.65 -13.95 -1.18
CA GLY A 112 -20.37 -13.57 -2.38
C GLY A 112 -19.46 -12.86 -3.39
N PRO A 113 -20.07 -12.35 -4.49
CA PRO A 113 -19.39 -11.45 -5.40
C PRO A 113 -18.81 -10.25 -4.63
N ILE A 114 -17.68 -9.74 -5.11
CA ILE A 114 -17.08 -8.54 -4.55
C ILE A 114 -18.02 -7.37 -4.87
N ASP A 115 -18.44 -6.66 -3.81
CA ASP A 115 -19.26 -5.46 -3.90
C ASP A 115 -18.50 -4.24 -3.35
N ILE A 116 -19.12 -3.07 -3.48
CA ILE A 116 -18.55 -1.79 -3.02
C ILE A 116 -18.23 -1.83 -1.53
N LYS A 117 -19.06 -2.47 -0.71
CA LYS A 117 -18.86 -2.52 0.74
C LYS A 117 -17.60 -3.31 1.12
N ILE A 118 -17.35 -4.42 0.43
CA ILE A 118 -16.13 -5.21 0.62
C ILE A 118 -14.91 -4.40 0.18
N VAL A 119 -14.99 -3.74 -0.98
CA VAL A 119 -13.91 -2.90 -1.49
C VAL A 119 -13.56 -1.78 -0.51
N ASP A 120 -14.55 -1.02 -0.06
CA ASP A 120 -14.36 0.10 0.86
C ASP A 120 -13.72 -0.37 2.18
N LYS A 121 -14.24 -1.46 2.74
CA LYS A 121 -13.68 -2.06 3.96
C LYS A 121 -12.22 -2.45 3.77
N MET A 122 -11.85 -3.01 2.63
CA MET A 122 -10.46 -3.39 2.38
C MET A 122 -9.54 -2.19 2.14
N ILE A 123 -10.03 -1.13 1.50
CA ILE A 123 -9.29 0.14 1.37
C ILE A 123 -9.04 0.75 2.76
N ASP A 124 -10.03 0.78 3.63
CA ASP A 124 -9.88 1.30 5.00
C ASP A 124 -8.85 0.51 5.81
N GLU A 125 -8.88 -0.82 5.70
CA GLU A 125 -7.92 -1.70 6.37
C GLU A 125 -6.51 -1.59 5.77
N TYR A 126 -6.39 -1.42 4.46
CA TYR A 126 -5.13 -1.10 3.82
C TYR A 126 -4.53 0.19 4.39
N ILE A 127 -5.31 1.27 4.47
CA ILE A 127 -4.88 2.57 5.01
C ILE A 127 -4.45 2.41 6.47
N THR A 128 -5.22 1.67 7.26
CA THR A 128 -4.90 1.41 8.67
C THR A 128 -3.57 0.67 8.82
N ILE A 129 -3.35 -0.38 8.03
CA ILE A 129 -2.09 -1.15 8.07
C ILE A 129 -0.91 -0.29 7.59
N SER A 130 -1.08 0.45 6.48
CA SER A 130 0.00 1.25 5.90
C SER A 130 0.49 2.34 6.85
N LEU A 131 -0.43 3.01 7.54
CA LEU A 131 -0.09 4.02 8.55
C LEU A 131 0.64 3.39 9.74
N ARG A 132 0.19 2.23 10.24
CA ARG A 132 0.88 1.52 11.33
C ARG A 132 2.30 1.10 10.95
N ILE A 133 2.49 0.58 9.73
CA ILE A 133 3.82 0.20 9.24
C ILE A 133 4.70 1.45 9.09
N ARG A 134 4.16 2.55 8.56
CA ARG A 134 4.85 3.84 8.45
C ARG A 134 5.32 4.36 9.81
N ASP A 135 4.48 4.28 10.83
CA ASP A 135 4.85 4.67 12.21
C ASP A 135 5.98 3.80 12.76
N ILE A 136 5.89 2.48 12.57
CA ILE A 136 6.93 1.54 13.02
C ILE A 136 8.28 1.82 12.34
N ILE A 137 8.27 2.03 11.02
CA ILE A 137 9.49 2.34 10.25
C ILE A 137 10.07 3.69 10.70
N SER A 138 9.22 4.69 10.89
CA SER A 138 9.64 6.03 11.33
C SER A 138 10.25 5.98 12.73
N LEU A 139 9.63 5.25 13.67
CA LEU A 139 10.14 5.01 15.01
C LEU A 139 11.47 4.26 14.98
N TRP A 140 11.62 3.25 14.11
CA TRP A 140 12.86 2.50 13.98
C TRP A 140 14.02 3.39 13.51
N GLU A 141 13.79 4.25 12.51
CA GLU A 141 14.79 5.21 12.04
C GLU A 141 15.13 6.25 13.12
N LEU A 142 14.14 6.77 13.86
CA LEU A 142 14.38 7.65 15.00
C LEU A 142 15.20 6.98 16.10
N CYS A 143 14.88 5.73 16.45
CA CYS A 143 15.62 4.97 17.46
C CYS A 143 17.08 4.74 17.06
N LYS A 144 17.35 4.41 15.79
CA LYS A 144 18.74 4.34 15.27
C LYS A 144 19.47 5.66 15.42
N LEU A 145 18.83 6.79 15.08
CA LEU A 145 19.44 8.12 15.19
C LEU A 145 19.75 8.48 16.65
N LEU A 146 18.92 8.04 17.59
CA LEU A 146 19.10 8.28 19.03
C LEU A 146 19.98 7.23 19.73
N GLY A 147 20.56 6.26 19.00
CA GLY A 147 21.37 5.18 19.58
C GLY A 147 20.59 4.22 20.47
N LYS A 148 19.26 4.12 20.31
CA LYS A 148 18.37 3.26 21.10
C LYS A 148 17.94 2.05 20.27
N THR A 149 17.86 0.87 20.88
CA THR A 149 17.29 -0.33 20.24
C THR A 149 15.78 -0.38 20.42
N VAL A 150 15.03 -0.64 19.34
CA VAL A 150 13.60 -0.99 19.40
C VAL A 150 13.49 -2.43 19.88
N SER A 151 12.94 -2.64 21.08
CA SER A 151 12.59 -3.98 21.57
C SER A 151 11.47 -4.55 20.70
N ARG A 152 11.71 -5.72 20.08
CA ARG A 152 10.71 -6.45 19.28
C ARG A 152 9.45 -6.71 20.10
N PHE A 153 8.28 -6.36 19.57
CA PHE A 153 7.01 -6.93 20.04
C PHE A 153 6.90 -8.35 19.49
N SER A 154 6.76 -9.31 20.43
CA SER A 154 6.46 -10.72 20.21
C SER A 154 5.01 -10.93 19.80
#